data_AF-A0A372UG41-F1
#
_entry.id   AF-A0A372UG41-F1
#
_cell.length_a   1.000
_cell.length_b   1.000
_cell.length_c   1.000
_cell.angle_alpha   90.00
_cell.angle_beta   90.00
_cell.angle_gamma   90.00
#
_symmetry.space_group_name_H-M   'P 1'
#
loop_
_entity.id
_entity.type
_entity.pdbx_description
1 polymer ?
#
loop_
_entity_poly.entity_id
_entity_poly.type
_entity_poly.pdbx_seq_one_letter_code
_entity_poly.pdbx_strand_id
1 'polypeptide(L)'
;MNRHEFLKQLEHALEAEMNPAKVREHVDYYRSYIAEEVKNGKSEKEVMDLLGDPWVIARSIIDSPLNEAEDQYTYADYEEAEQEAPFGTPEIKIKKITGWKIAAVCVGIVLILVLVISLLTGLISMLAPVLVPLLVIWIVLRIVENHRR
;
A
#
# COMPACT_ATOMS: atom_id res chain seq x y z
N MET A 1 4.20 9.21 -26.94
CA MET A 1 5.32 8.25 -26.82
C MET A 1 4.77 6.89 -26.40
N ASN A 2 5.55 5.83 -26.50
CA ASN A 2 5.17 4.52 -25.93
C ASN A 2 5.77 4.34 -24.52
N ARG A 3 5.25 3.39 -23.74
CA ARG A 3 5.69 3.07 -22.37
C ARG A 3 7.20 2.83 -22.29
N HIS A 4 7.77 2.17 -23.28
CA HIS A 4 9.19 1.82 -23.27
C HIS A 4 10.06 3.08 -23.45
N GLU A 5 9.68 3.97 -24.36
CA GLU A 5 10.32 5.27 -24.55
C GLU A 5 10.22 6.14 -23.31
N PHE A 6 9.03 6.20 -22.68
CA PHE A 6 8.81 6.96 -21.46
C PHE A 6 9.76 6.52 -20.34
N LEU A 7 9.76 5.22 -20.03
CA LEU A 7 10.57 4.66 -18.95
C LEU A 7 12.07 4.81 -19.23
N LYS A 8 12.50 4.66 -20.49
CA LYS A 8 13.90 4.84 -20.87
C LYS A 8 14.36 6.29 -20.72
N GLN A 9 13.51 7.25 -21.07
CA GLN A 9 13.81 8.68 -20.90
C GLN A 9 13.82 9.08 -19.43
N LEU A 10 12.88 8.54 -18.63
CA LEU A 10 12.84 8.75 -17.19
C LEU A 10 14.11 8.19 -16.52
N GLU A 11 14.47 6.94 -16.82
CA GLU A 11 15.69 6.30 -16.31
C GLU A 11 16.93 7.15 -16.63
N HIS A 12 17.12 7.52 -17.90
CA HIS A 12 18.27 8.31 -18.32
C HIS A 12 18.35 9.70 -17.66
N ALA A 13 17.21 10.35 -17.45
CA ALA A 13 17.17 11.65 -16.78
C ALA A 13 17.50 11.54 -15.28
N LEU A 14 17.06 10.46 -14.62
CA LEU A 14 17.35 10.21 -13.20
C LEU A 14 18.79 9.73 -12.98
N GLU A 15 19.35 8.93 -13.88
CA GLU A 15 20.73 8.42 -13.80
C GLU A 15 21.79 9.53 -13.75
N ALA A 16 21.50 10.71 -14.29
CA ALA A 16 22.43 11.84 -14.33
C ALA A 16 22.72 12.40 -12.93
N GLU A 17 21.75 12.36 -12.01
CA GLU A 17 21.82 13.03 -10.72
C GLU A 17 21.52 12.10 -9.52
N MET A 18 21.21 10.81 -9.75
CA MET A 18 20.79 9.86 -8.71
C MET A 18 21.53 8.52 -8.73
N ASN A 19 21.59 7.87 -7.56
CA ASN A 19 22.13 6.51 -7.42
C ASN A 19 21.28 5.47 -8.20
N PRO A 20 21.89 4.53 -8.94
CA PRO A 20 21.21 3.45 -9.65
C PRO A 20 20.13 2.70 -8.86
N ALA A 21 20.27 2.58 -7.54
CA ALA A 21 19.25 1.94 -6.70
C ALA A 21 17.94 2.76 -6.65
N LYS A 22 18.04 4.08 -6.46
CA LYS A 22 16.88 4.99 -6.43
C LYS A 22 16.26 5.19 -7.81
N VAL A 23 17.10 5.27 -8.85
CA VAL A 23 16.64 5.31 -10.24
C VAL A 23 15.71 4.13 -10.52
N ARG A 24 16.15 2.92 -10.14
CA ARG A 24 15.36 1.70 -10.35
C ARG A 24 14.03 1.74 -9.61
N GLU A 25 14.02 2.22 -8.38
CA GLU A 25 12.80 2.36 -7.58
C GLU A 25 11.76 3.26 -8.27
N HIS A 26 12.17 4.44 -8.72
CA HIS A 26 11.27 5.34 -9.45
C HIS A 26 10.82 4.71 -10.78
N VAL A 27 11.74 4.14 -11.55
CA VAL A 27 11.40 3.48 -12.83
C VAL A 27 10.41 2.33 -12.63
N ASP A 28 10.59 1.52 -11.59
CA ASP A 28 9.70 0.40 -11.28
C ASP A 28 8.33 0.86 -10.77
N TYR A 29 8.27 1.96 -10.01
CA TYR A 29 7.02 2.61 -9.61
C TYR A 29 6.19 3.01 -10.83
N TYR A 30 6.77 3.79 -11.76
CA TYR A 30 6.06 4.22 -12.96
C TYR A 30 5.73 3.05 -13.89
N ARG A 31 6.60 2.06 -13.99
CA ARG A 31 6.33 0.83 -14.75
C ARG A 31 5.07 0.12 -14.23
N SER A 32 4.94 0.00 -12.91
CA SER A 32 3.81 -0.66 -12.26
C SER A 32 2.53 0.15 -12.43
N TYR A 33 2.60 1.47 -12.21
CA TYR A 33 1.48 2.39 -12.42
C TYR A 33 0.94 2.31 -13.86
N ILE A 34 1.81 2.38 -14.87
CA ILE A 34 1.39 2.29 -16.26
C ILE A 34 0.72 0.95 -16.56
N ALA A 35 1.27 -0.15 -16.02
CA ALA A 35 0.69 -1.48 -16.20
C ALA A 35 -0.70 -1.60 -15.55
N GLU A 36 -0.89 -0.98 -14.38
CA GLU A 36 -2.16 -0.96 -13.67
C GLU A 36 -3.21 -0.12 -14.42
N GLU A 37 -2.85 1.07 -14.89
CA GLU A 37 -3.76 1.93 -15.64
C GLU A 37 -4.21 1.29 -16.96
N VAL A 38 -3.31 0.60 -17.65
CA VAL A 38 -3.65 -0.17 -18.86
C VAL A 38 -4.55 -1.35 -18.52
N LYS A 39 -4.30 -2.04 -17.41
CA LYS A 39 -5.17 -3.12 -16.91
C LYS A 39 -6.57 -2.61 -16.53
N ASN A 40 -6.67 -1.38 -16.05
CA ASN A 40 -7.93 -0.71 -15.72
C ASN A 40 -8.70 -0.23 -16.97
N GLY A 41 -8.20 -0.51 -18.17
CA GLY A 41 -8.90 -0.26 -19.44
C GLY A 41 -8.48 1.02 -20.15
N LYS A 42 -7.52 1.79 -19.63
CA LYS A 42 -6.97 2.95 -20.35
C LYS A 42 -6.03 2.50 -21.46
N SER A 43 -6.02 3.24 -22.56
CA SER A 43 -5.04 2.98 -23.62
C SER A 43 -3.66 3.45 -23.20
N GLU A 44 -2.60 2.75 -23.64
CA GLU A 44 -1.21 3.15 -23.34
C GLU A 44 -0.95 4.62 -23.71
N LYS A 45 -1.46 5.06 -24.85
CA LYS A 45 -1.34 6.45 -25.30
C LYS A 45 -1.99 7.44 -24.34
N GLU A 46 -3.17 7.12 -23.82
CA GLU A 46 -3.89 7.96 -22.85
C GLU A 46 -3.13 8.05 -21.53
N VAL A 47 -2.57 6.94 -21.04
CA VAL A 47 -1.73 6.93 -19.83
C VAL A 47 -0.48 7.80 -20.02
N MET A 48 0.15 7.76 -21.20
CA MET A 48 1.31 8.60 -21.49
C MET A 48 0.94 10.09 -21.56
N ASP A 49 -0.22 10.41 -22.11
CA ASP A 49 -0.73 11.79 -22.17
C ASP A 49 -1.03 12.34 -20.78
N LEU A 50 -1.58 11.49 -19.89
CA LEU A 50 -1.83 11.82 -18.49
C LEU A 50 -0.55 12.03 -17.69
N LEU A 51 0.46 11.19 -17.93
CA LEU A 51 1.77 11.30 -17.26
C LEU A 51 2.60 12.48 -17.79
N GLY A 52 2.45 12.81 -19.08
CA GLY A 52 3.18 13.90 -19.71
C GLY A 52 4.65 13.58 -19.95
N ASP A 53 5.50 14.61 -19.85
CA ASP A 53 6.92 14.51 -20.21
C ASP A 53 7.76 13.86 -19.09
N PRO A 54 8.44 12.73 -19.37
CA PRO A 54 9.24 12.02 -18.36
C PRO A 54 10.39 12.86 -17.80
N TRP A 55 10.89 13.83 -18.55
CA TRP A 55 11.96 14.73 -18.10
C TRP A 55 11.49 15.69 -17.00
N VAL A 56 10.24 16.16 -17.07
CA VAL A 56 9.65 17.04 -16.05
C VAL A 56 9.44 16.28 -14.75
N ILE A 57 8.99 15.03 -14.85
CA ILE A 57 8.87 14.11 -13.72
C ILE A 57 10.24 13.87 -13.09
N ALA A 58 11.25 13.54 -13.90
CA ALA A 58 12.61 13.33 -13.42
C ALA A 58 13.15 14.57 -12.68
N ARG A 59 12.94 15.76 -13.25
CA ARG A 59 13.37 17.02 -12.64
C ARG A 59 12.70 17.26 -11.29
N SER A 60 11.38 17.03 -11.19
CA SER A 60 10.65 17.16 -9.93
C SER A 60 11.11 16.17 -8.87
N ILE A 61 11.50 14.97 -9.27
CA ILE A 61 12.07 13.96 -8.37
C ILE A 61 13.42 14.50 -7.89
N ILE A 62 14.35 14.78 -8.80
CA ILE A 62 15.71 15.27 -8.49
C ILE A 62 15.71 16.51 -7.58
N ASP A 63 14.88 17.51 -7.91
CA ASP A 63 14.79 18.78 -7.16
C ASP A 63 14.07 18.63 -5.81
N SER A 64 13.50 17.46 -5.51
CA SER A 64 12.86 17.20 -4.23
C SER A 64 13.91 17.13 -3.11
N PRO A 65 13.78 17.90 -2.02
CA PRO A 65 14.71 17.82 -0.89
C PRO A 65 14.69 16.45 -0.19
N LEU A 66 13.67 15.64 -0.45
CA LEU A 66 13.63 14.24 -0.05
C LEU A 66 14.74 13.45 -0.73
N ASN A 67 15.11 13.74 -1.97
CA ASN A 67 16.15 13.02 -2.69
C ASN A 67 17.54 13.20 -2.08
N GLU A 68 17.84 14.41 -1.59
CA GLU A 68 19.09 14.74 -0.89
C GLU A 68 19.10 14.21 0.56
N ALA A 69 17.94 14.03 1.18
CA ALA A 69 17.80 13.64 2.59
C ALA A 69 17.41 12.16 2.80
N GLU A 70 17.20 11.40 1.73
CA GLU A 70 16.78 9.99 1.71
C GLU A 70 17.93 8.97 1.87
N ASP A 71 19.00 9.31 2.58
CA ASP A 71 19.65 8.26 3.36
C ASP A 71 18.89 8.00 4.69
N GLN A 72 17.87 8.82 4.99
CA GLN A 72 17.19 8.80 6.28
C GLN A 72 15.75 9.33 6.25
N TYR A 73 14.83 8.67 5.55
CA TYR A 73 13.39 8.86 5.80
C TYR A 73 12.68 7.52 5.99
N THR A 74 12.71 7.02 7.23
CA THR A 74 11.64 6.17 7.75
C THR A 74 10.54 7.10 8.24
N TYR A 75 9.31 6.84 7.77
CA TYR A 75 8.05 7.47 8.20
C TYR A 75 8.09 7.87 9.68
N ALA A 76 8.05 9.18 9.95
CA ALA A 76 7.93 9.71 11.29
C ALA A 76 6.52 9.44 11.81
N ASP A 77 6.40 8.45 12.70
CA ASP A 77 5.23 8.27 13.55
C ASP A 77 5.23 9.40 14.59
N TYR A 78 4.17 10.21 14.58
CA TYR A 78 4.01 11.36 15.45
C TYR A 78 3.50 10.89 16.82
N GLU A 79 4.42 10.71 17.76
CA GLU A 79 4.08 10.71 19.19
C GLU A 79 4.37 12.11 19.79
N GLU A 80 3.36 12.64 20.46
CA GLU A 80 3.27 14.01 20.96
C GLU A 80 3.92 14.16 22.34
N ALA A 81 4.76 15.21 22.47
CA ALA A 81 5.23 15.89 23.70
C ALA A 81 6.26 15.12 24.59
N GLU A 82 7.35 15.69 25.11
CA GLU A 82 7.61 17.05 25.60
C GLU A 82 9.10 17.45 25.51
N GLN A 83 9.31 18.75 25.27
CA GLN A 83 10.36 19.63 25.83
C GLN A 83 11.84 19.63 25.35
N GLU A 84 12.17 20.82 24.84
CA GLU A 84 13.41 21.61 24.96
C GLU A 84 14.61 21.28 24.05
N ALA A 85 14.82 22.18 23.08
CA ALA A 85 16.07 22.30 22.35
C ALA A 85 17.14 22.96 23.23
N PRO A 86 18.35 22.39 23.25
CA PRO A 86 19.52 23.20 22.95
C PRO A 86 20.40 22.54 21.88
N PHE A 87 20.77 23.38 20.93
CA PHE A 87 21.72 23.14 19.85
C PHE A 87 22.93 22.28 20.26
N GLY A 88 23.11 21.13 19.59
CA GLY A 88 24.27 20.27 19.76
C GLY A 88 24.03 18.94 19.07
N THR A 89 24.64 18.74 17.90
CA THR A 89 24.60 17.50 17.12
C THR A 89 24.97 16.29 18.00
N PRO A 90 24.04 15.39 18.31
CA PRO A 90 24.39 14.13 18.93
C PRO A 90 24.72 13.15 17.81
N GLU A 91 25.97 12.66 17.76
CA GLU A 91 26.31 11.47 17.01
C GLU A 91 25.53 10.28 17.60
N ILE A 92 24.32 10.04 17.08
CA ILE A 92 23.51 8.92 17.53
C ILE A 92 24.01 7.66 16.81
N LYS A 93 24.84 6.86 17.50
CA LYS A 93 25.12 5.48 17.10
C LYS A 93 23.84 4.65 17.28
N ILE A 94 22.95 4.67 16.28
CA ILE A 94 21.70 3.92 16.34
C ILE A 94 21.98 2.46 16.01
N LYS A 95 21.90 1.63 17.06
CA LYS A 95 22.07 0.18 16.99
C LYS A 95 20.93 -0.41 16.16
N LYS A 96 21.26 -1.02 15.02
CA LYS A 96 20.32 -1.72 14.11
C LYS A 96 19.33 -2.57 14.91
N ILE A 97 18.05 -2.20 14.89
CA ILE A 97 16.99 -3.05 15.44
C ILE A 97 16.83 -4.24 14.49
N THR A 98 17.26 -5.40 14.97
CA THR A 98 17.18 -6.70 14.31
C THR A 98 15.75 -7.00 13.86
N GLY A 99 15.56 -7.48 12.63
CA GLY A 99 14.25 -7.69 12.00
C GLY A 99 13.29 -8.65 12.72
N TRP A 100 13.73 -9.36 13.76
CA TRP A 100 12.87 -10.24 14.57
C TRP A 100 11.78 -9.49 15.36
N LYS A 101 11.99 -8.21 15.71
CA LYS A 101 11.01 -7.43 16.50
C LYS A 101 9.82 -7.04 15.64
N ILE A 102 10.05 -6.81 14.34
CA ILE A 102 9.01 -6.47 13.36
C ILE A 102 8.11 -7.69 13.11
N ALA A 103 8.68 -8.88 13.00
CA ALA A 103 7.92 -10.12 12.88
C ALA A 103 7.00 -10.36 14.11
N ALA A 104 7.47 -10.03 15.32
CA ALA A 104 6.68 -10.18 16.53
C ALA A 104 5.45 -9.24 16.58
N VAL A 105 5.58 -8.01 16.08
CA VAL A 105 4.46 -7.05 16.01
C VAL A 105 3.41 -7.51 15.00
N CYS A 106 3.83 -7.97 13.81
CA CYS A 106 2.92 -8.48 12.80
C CYS A 106 2.11 -9.69 13.31
N VAL A 107 2.74 -10.61 14.04
CA VAL A 107 2.05 -11.76 14.64
C VAL A 107 1.01 -11.30 15.67
N GLY A 108 1.33 -10.30 16.49
CA GLY A 108 0.39 -9.73 17.46
C GLY A 108 -0.87 -9.16 16.80
N ILE A 109 -0.71 -8.39 15.71
CA ILE A 109 -1.83 -7.78 14.96
C ILE A 109 -2.74 -8.86 14.35
N VAL A 110 -2.16 -9.89 13.74
CA VAL A 110 -2.91 -11.00 13.16
C VAL A 110 -3.72 -11.73 14.24
N LEU A 111 -3.12 -11.95 15.42
CA LEU A 111 -3.79 -12.61 16.54
C LEU A 111 -4.98 -11.79 17.06
N ILE A 112 -4.83 -10.47 17.17
CA ILE A 112 -5.92 -9.55 17.53
C ILE A 112 -7.05 -9.58 16.50
N LEU A 113 -6.71 -9.59 15.21
CA LEU A 113 -7.69 -9.62 14.13
C LEU A 113 -8.51 -10.91 14.14
N VAL A 114 -7.86 -12.06 14.35
CA VAL A 114 -8.53 -13.35 14.52
C VAL A 114 -9.48 -13.32 15.73
N LEU A 115 -9.06 -12.73 16.87
CA LEU A 115 -9.94 -12.60 18.03
C LEU A 115 -11.20 -11.76 17.74
N VAL A 116 -11.05 -10.65 17.00
CA VAL A 116 -12.19 -9.81 16.60
C VAL A 116 -13.14 -10.59 15.68
N ILE A 117 -12.61 -11.31 14.70
CA ILE A 117 -13.43 -12.15 13.81
C ILE A 117 -14.13 -13.27 14.58
N SER A 118 -13.45 -13.92 15.52
CA SER A 118 -14.02 -14.95 16.38
C SER A 118 -15.12 -14.41 17.31
N LEU A 119 -15.03 -13.17 17.79
CA LEU A 119 -16.10 -12.54 18.56
C LEU A 119 -17.33 -12.29 17.69
N LEU A 120 -17.14 -11.75 16.47
CA LEU A 120 -18.21 -11.48 15.53
C LEU A 120 -18.91 -12.77 15.07
N THR A 121 -18.13 -13.78 14.65
CA THR A 121 -18.68 -15.08 14.26
C THR A 121 -19.22 -15.87 15.44
N GLY A 122 -18.65 -15.74 16.65
CA GLY A 122 -19.12 -16.42 17.85
C GLY A 122 -20.53 -15.99 18.26
N LEU A 123 -20.82 -14.68 18.26
CA LEU A 123 -22.17 -14.18 18.51
C LEU A 123 -23.18 -14.66 17.46
N ILE A 124 -22.80 -14.63 16.17
CA ILE A 124 -23.65 -15.09 15.07
C ILE A 124 -23.85 -16.62 15.14
N SER A 125 -22.80 -17.38 15.49
CA SER A 125 -22.82 -18.84 15.57
C SER A 125 -23.67 -19.35 16.73
N MET A 126 -23.91 -18.56 17.77
CA MET A 126 -24.84 -18.92 18.84
C MET A 126 -26.31 -18.78 18.39
N LEU A 127 -26.57 -17.88 17.44
CA LEU A 127 -27.91 -17.67 16.85
C LEU A 127 -28.16 -18.56 15.61
N ALA A 128 -27.09 -18.97 14.92
CA ALA A 128 -27.13 -19.86 13.77
C ALA A 128 -27.89 -21.19 13.98
N PRO A 129 -27.74 -21.95 15.10
CA PRO A 129 -28.49 -23.20 15.28
C PRO A 129 -30.00 -22.99 15.39
N VAL A 130 -30.46 -21.78 15.71
CA VAL A 130 -31.89 -21.40 15.70
C VAL A 130 -32.30 -20.83 14.35
N LEU A 131 -31.44 -20.05 13.69
CA LEU A 131 -31.70 -19.45 12.38
C LEU A 131 -31.80 -20.50 11.25
N VAL A 132 -30.94 -21.52 11.27
CA VAL A 132 -30.88 -22.58 10.25
C VAL A 132 -32.20 -23.36 10.13
N PRO A 133 -32.79 -23.91 11.21
CA PRO A 133 -34.07 -24.61 11.09
C PRO A 133 -35.22 -23.68 10.68
N LEU A 134 -35.24 -22.43 11.14
CA LEU A 134 -36.24 -21.44 10.70
C LEU A 134 -36.14 -21.16 9.19
N LEU A 135 -34.92 -21.02 8.67
CA LEU A 135 -34.66 -20.78 7.25
C LEU A 135 -35.08 -22.00 6.41
N VAL A 136 -34.79 -23.21 6.87
CA VAL A 136 -35.24 -24.45 6.22
C VAL A 136 -36.77 -24.52 6.16
N ILE A 137 -37.47 -24.24 7.26
CA ILE A 137 -38.95 -24.22 7.30
C ILE A 137 -39.50 -23.17 6.33
N TRP A 138 -38.93 -21.97 6.32
CA TRP A 138 -39.35 -20.90 5.41
C TRP A 138 -39.16 -21.29 3.94
N ILE A 139 -38.03 -21.92 3.58
CA ILE A 139 -37.79 -22.42 2.21
C ILE A 139 -38.81 -23.49 1.82
N VAL A 140 -39.13 -24.42 2.72
CA VAL A 140 -40.11 -25.49 2.44
C VAL A 140 -41.52 -24.92 2.27
N LEU A 141 -41.92 -23.95 3.09
CA LEU A 141 -43.21 -23.26 2.90
C LEU A 141 -43.24 -22.51 1.57
N ARG A 142 -42.15 -21.78 1.26
CA ARG A 142 -42.03 -21.04 0.00
C ARG A 142 -42.09 -21.95 -1.22
N ILE A 143 -41.43 -23.12 -1.19
CA ILE A 143 -41.41 -24.03 -2.34
C ILE A 143 -42.78 -24.68 -2.58
N VAL A 144 -43.51 -25.00 -1.50
CA VAL A 144 -44.87 -25.56 -1.58
C VAL A 144 -45.87 -24.50 -2.03
N GLU A 145 -45.77 -23.26 -1.55
CA GLU A 145 -46.63 -22.15 -1.98
C GLU A 145 -46.37 -21.77 -3.45
N ASN A 146 -45.11 -21.81 -3.88
CA ASN A 146 -44.73 -21.59 -5.28
C ASN A 146 -45.19 -22.72 -6.22
N HIS A 147 -45.36 -23.95 -5.72
CA HIS A 147 -45.87 -25.07 -6.52
C HIS A 147 -47.40 -25.16 -6.60
N ARG A 148 -48.14 -24.37 -5.80
CA ARG A 148 -49.61 -24.36 -5.77
C ARG A 148 -50.25 -23.22 -6.58
N ARG A 149 -49.45 -22.33 -7.17
CA ARG A 149 -49.88 -21.36 -8.20
C ARG A 149 -49.48 -21.86 -9.57
#